data_AF-A0A1H8WFC3-F1
#
_entry.id   AF-A0A1H8WFC3-F1
#
_cell.length_a   1.000
_cell.length_b   1.000
_cell.length_c   1.000
_cell.angle_alpha   90.00
_cell.angle_beta   90.00
_cell.angle_gamma   90.00
#
_symmetry.space_group_name_H-M   'P 1'
#
loop_
_entity.id
_entity.type
_entity.pdbx_description
1 polymer ?
#
loop_
_entity_poly.entity_id
_entity_poly.type
_entity_poly.pdbx_seq_one_letter_code
_entity_poly.pdbx_strand_id
1 'polypeptide(L)'
;MPLPAPLDRAEAVVFDAYGTLLDVHSAVQRHAAAIGPRSQALSETWRQKQLEYSWVLSLCGRYAPFWTLTERALDFALARHPDVDAGVRDALLEAYRSLDAYEEVPDTLDALRRAGLKTAILSNGDPAMLDAAVAAAGLAGRLDAILSVDPAGTFKTAPRAYDLAPLALAVGRERIVFLSSNRWDIAGAAAYGFAPVWVNRTGQPDEYPDLAPVRVIRSLDGLLA
;
A
#
# COMPACT_ATOMS: atom_id res chain seq x y z
N MET A 1 21.62 -12.02 -17.24
CA MET A 1 21.89 -10.58 -17.43
C MET A 1 21.90 -9.92 -16.05
N PRO A 2 22.70 -8.87 -15.82
CA PRO A 2 22.59 -8.08 -14.60
C PRO A 2 21.20 -7.44 -14.51
N LEU A 3 20.67 -7.28 -13.30
CA LEU A 3 19.41 -6.58 -13.07
C LEU A 3 19.54 -5.08 -13.38
N PRO A 4 18.47 -4.40 -13.83
CA PRO A 4 18.50 -2.96 -14.09
C PRO A 4 18.57 -2.17 -12.77
N ALA A 5 19.05 -0.91 -12.81
CA ALA A 5 18.98 -0.05 -11.63
C ALA A 5 17.51 0.28 -11.26
N PRO A 6 17.15 0.34 -9.96
CA PRO A 6 18.03 0.21 -8.78
C PRO A 6 18.21 -1.23 -8.27
N LEU A 7 17.73 -2.25 -9.00
CA LEU A 7 17.82 -3.65 -8.60
C LEU A 7 19.26 -4.22 -8.69
N ASP A 8 20.14 -3.60 -9.47
CA ASP A 8 21.57 -3.97 -9.60
C ASP A 8 22.32 -3.98 -8.25
N ARG A 9 21.80 -3.26 -7.25
CA ARG A 9 22.34 -3.16 -5.90
C ARG A 9 21.35 -3.61 -4.82
N ALA A 10 20.23 -4.19 -5.20
CA ALA A 10 19.22 -4.63 -4.25
C ALA A 10 19.52 -6.04 -3.72
N GLU A 11 19.14 -6.28 -2.47
CA GLU A 11 19.04 -7.63 -1.90
C GLU A 11 17.58 -7.97 -1.55
N ALA A 12 16.74 -6.94 -1.40
CA ALA A 12 15.32 -7.09 -1.20
C ALA A 12 14.51 -6.01 -1.93
N VAL A 13 13.28 -6.38 -2.25
CA VAL A 13 12.26 -5.50 -2.80
C VAL A 13 11.05 -5.53 -1.87
N VAL A 14 10.72 -4.36 -1.32
CA VAL A 14 9.64 -4.20 -0.35
C VAL A 14 8.53 -3.36 -0.97
N PHE A 15 7.30 -3.84 -0.86
CA PHE A 15 6.14 -3.23 -1.48
C PHE A 15 5.20 -2.69 -0.42
N ASP A 16 4.69 -1.48 -0.63
CA ASP A 16 3.40 -1.12 -0.05
C ASP A 16 2.30 -2.05 -0.60
N ALA A 17 1.22 -2.27 0.18
CA ALA A 17 0.11 -3.12 -0.26
C ALA A 17 -1.02 -2.30 -0.91
N TYR A 18 -1.69 -1.47 -0.11
CA TYR A 18 -2.95 -0.80 -0.47
C TYR A 18 -2.74 0.40 -1.40
N GLY A 19 -3.09 0.20 -2.67
CA GLY A 19 -2.91 1.15 -3.77
C GLY A 19 -1.73 0.80 -4.68
N THR A 20 -0.87 -0.13 -4.27
CA THR A 20 0.36 -0.51 -5.00
C THR A 20 0.26 -1.91 -5.59
N LEU A 21 0.07 -2.91 -4.73
CA LEU A 21 -0.22 -4.29 -5.13
C LEU A 21 -1.72 -4.51 -5.28
N LEU A 22 -2.52 -3.92 -4.39
CA LEU A 22 -3.96 -4.11 -4.28
C LEU A 22 -4.70 -2.85 -4.73
N ASP A 23 -5.72 -2.99 -5.56
CA ASP A 23 -6.54 -1.86 -6.02
C ASP A 23 -7.62 -1.51 -4.98
N VAL A 24 -7.40 -0.47 -4.18
CA VAL A 24 -8.36 0.00 -3.16
C VAL A 24 -9.64 0.60 -3.75
N HIS A 25 -9.60 1.13 -4.97
CA HIS A 25 -10.78 1.73 -5.59
C HIS A 25 -11.74 0.66 -6.13
N SER A 26 -11.23 -0.55 -6.40
CA SER A 26 -12.05 -1.70 -6.81
C SER A 26 -13.17 -2.03 -5.81
N ALA A 27 -12.97 -1.79 -4.50
CA ALA A 27 -13.98 -2.04 -3.48
C ALA A 27 -15.25 -1.21 -3.72
N VAL A 28 -15.11 0.09 -4.00
CA VAL A 28 -16.25 0.96 -4.28
C VAL A 28 -16.75 0.78 -5.71
N GLN A 29 -15.85 0.56 -6.68
CA GLN A 29 -16.23 0.38 -8.08
C GLN A 29 -17.14 -0.84 -8.29
N ARG A 30 -16.89 -1.96 -7.59
CA ARG A 30 -17.76 -3.16 -7.62
C ARG A 30 -19.20 -2.88 -7.19
N HIS A 31 -19.41 -1.87 -6.36
CA HIS A 31 -20.72 -1.45 -5.88
C HIS A 31 -21.19 -0.11 -6.46
N ALA A 32 -20.52 0.41 -7.50
CA ALA A 32 -20.80 1.74 -8.04
C ALA A 32 -22.25 1.90 -8.53
N ALA A 33 -22.85 0.85 -9.09
CA ALA A 33 -24.25 0.88 -9.52
C ALA A 33 -25.24 1.01 -8.34
N ALA A 34 -24.94 0.38 -7.20
CA ALA A 34 -25.76 0.48 -5.99
C ALA A 34 -25.58 1.83 -5.28
N ILE A 35 -24.37 2.39 -5.33
CA ILE A 35 -24.05 3.69 -4.71
C ILE A 35 -24.51 4.86 -5.59
N GLY A 36 -24.53 4.67 -6.91
CA GLY A 36 -24.92 5.67 -7.88
C GLY A 36 -23.84 6.74 -8.14
N PRO A 37 -24.25 7.97 -8.54
CA PRO A 37 -23.35 9.03 -9.01
C PRO A 37 -22.29 9.47 -7.99
N ARG A 38 -22.48 9.15 -6.70
CA ARG A 38 -21.55 9.50 -5.61
C ARG A 38 -20.43 8.51 -5.39
N SER A 39 -20.41 7.38 -6.10
CA SER A 39 -19.43 6.30 -5.90
C SER A 39 -17.98 6.81 -5.86
N GLN A 40 -17.57 7.62 -6.83
CA GLN A 40 -16.22 8.19 -6.85
C GLN A 40 -15.96 9.10 -5.64
N ALA A 41 -16.85 10.07 -5.37
CA ALA A 41 -16.68 11.02 -4.26
C ALA A 41 -16.65 10.32 -2.89
N LEU A 42 -17.44 9.26 -2.72
CA LEU A 42 -17.43 8.41 -1.53
C LEU A 42 -16.08 7.68 -1.39
N SER A 43 -15.57 7.06 -2.47
CA SER A 43 -14.27 6.37 -2.49
C SER A 43 -13.12 7.30 -2.12
N GLU A 44 -13.08 8.49 -2.72
CA GLU A 44 -12.07 9.51 -2.44
C GLU A 44 -12.13 9.98 -0.98
N THR A 45 -13.32 10.29 -0.48
CA THR A 45 -13.53 10.72 0.92
C THR A 45 -13.09 9.63 1.90
N TRP A 46 -13.49 8.38 1.64
CA TRP A 46 -13.15 7.24 2.49
C TRP A 46 -11.63 7.03 2.56
N ARG A 47 -10.95 6.98 1.41
CA ARG A 47 -9.50 6.80 1.35
C ARG A 47 -8.76 7.96 2.02
N GLN A 48 -9.18 9.20 1.77
CA GLN A 48 -8.60 10.39 2.39
C GLN A 48 -8.68 10.30 3.92
N LYS A 49 -9.86 9.99 4.47
CA LYS A 49 -10.05 9.92 5.93
C LYS A 49 -9.34 8.77 6.59
N GLN A 50 -9.29 7.60 5.94
CA GLN A 50 -8.52 6.45 6.43
C GLN A 50 -7.04 6.82 6.61
N LEU A 51 -6.44 7.47 5.61
CA LEU A 51 -5.03 7.93 5.69
C LEU A 51 -4.85 9.07 6.69
N GLU A 52 -5.73 10.08 6.68
CA GLU A 52 -5.73 11.19 7.64
C GLU A 52 -5.73 10.68 9.09
N TYR A 53 -6.61 9.73 9.43
CA TYR A 53 -6.68 9.16 10.78
C TYR A 53 -5.37 8.45 11.16
N SER A 54 -4.76 7.74 10.23
CA SER A 54 -3.49 7.05 10.46
C SER A 54 -2.35 8.03 10.77
N TRP A 55 -2.27 9.15 10.05
CA TRP A 55 -1.27 10.18 10.29
C TRP A 55 -1.52 10.93 11.59
N VAL A 56 -2.76 11.39 11.82
CA VAL A 56 -3.11 12.17 13.01
C VAL A 56 -2.88 11.36 14.29
N LEU A 57 -3.30 10.08 14.32
CA LEU A 57 -3.06 9.23 15.50
C LEU A 57 -1.58 9.02 15.75
N SER A 58 -0.79 8.77 14.70
CA SER A 58 0.67 8.63 14.82
C SER A 58 1.30 9.89 15.41
N LEU A 59 0.92 11.08 14.92
CA LEU A 59 1.40 12.37 15.44
C LEU A 59 0.97 12.63 16.89
N CYS A 60 -0.19 12.13 17.30
CA CYS A 60 -0.66 12.21 18.69
C CYS A 60 -0.02 11.16 19.61
N GLY A 61 0.86 10.27 19.11
CA GLY A 61 1.37 9.14 19.87
C GLY A 61 0.25 8.20 20.33
N ARG A 62 -0.71 7.95 19.43
CA ARG A 62 -1.85 7.05 19.64
C ARG A 62 -1.89 6.03 18.52
N TYR A 63 -2.47 4.87 18.82
CA TYR A 63 -2.62 3.78 17.87
C TYR A 63 -4.01 3.17 17.98
N ALA A 64 -4.56 2.80 16.83
CA ALA A 64 -5.70 1.91 16.69
C ALA A 64 -5.49 1.09 15.42
N PRO A 65 -5.93 -0.18 15.35
CA PRO A 65 -5.74 -1.02 14.18
C PRO A 65 -6.28 -0.36 12.91
N PHE A 66 -5.63 -0.63 11.76
CA PHE A 66 -5.99 0.03 10.51
C PHE A 66 -7.39 -0.35 10.02
N TRP A 67 -7.85 -1.57 10.30
CA TRP A 67 -9.23 -1.97 10.07
C TRP A 67 -10.23 -1.06 10.80
N THR A 68 -9.97 -0.75 12.07
CA THR A 68 -10.80 0.19 12.85
C THR A 68 -10.83 1.58 12.21
N LEU A 69 -9.71 2.06 11.66
CA LEU A 69 -9.67 3.34 10.94
C LEU A 69 -10.43 3.28 9.62
N THR A 70 -10.39 2.13 8.96
CA THR A 70 -11.12 1.84 7.72
C THR A 70 -12.63 1.91 7.94
N GLU A 71 -13.13 1.26 8.99
CA GLU A 71 -14.55 1.30 9.39
C GLU A 71 -15.00 2.73 9.72
N ARG A 72 -14.25 3.43 10.59
CA ARG A 72 -14.57 4.81 10.98
C ARG A 72 -14.57 5.77 9.80
N ALA A 73 -13.62 5.60 8.88
CA ALA A 73 -13.54 6.44 7.69
C ALA A 73 -14.69 6.18 6.72
N LEU A 74 -15.16 4.94 6.61
CA LEU A 74 -16.35 4.61 5.83
C LEU A 74 -17.61 5.22 6.46
N ASP A 75 -17.77 5.08 7.78
CA ASP A 75 -18.89 5.66 8.52
C ASP A 75 -18.95 7.18 8.32
N PHE A 76 -17.79 7.84 8.40
CA PHE A 76 -17.68 9.27 8.10
C PHE A 76 -18.05 9.58 6.64
N ALA A 77 -17.55 8.80 5.68
CA ALA A 77 -17.82 9.05 4.26
C ALA A 77 -19.31 8.89 3.94
N LEU A 78 -19.98 7.86 4.47
CA LEU A 78 -21.42 7.67 4.33
C LEU A 78 -22.21 8.81 4.97
N ALA A 79 -21.83 9.25 6.17
CA ALA A 79 -22.45 10.41 6.81
C ALA A 79 -22.25 11.72 6.03
N ARG A 80 -21.11 11.86 5.33
CA ARG A 80 -20.80 13.03 4.49
C ARG A 80 -21.59 13.07 3.19
N HIS A 81 -22.01 11.91 2.69
CA HIS A 81 -22.79 11.71 1.47
C HIS A 81 -24.14 11.03 1.81
N PRO A 82 -25.07 11.75 2.48
CA PRO A 82 -26.32 11.17 3.00
C PRO A 82 -27.29 10.71 1.90
N ASP A 83 -27.01 11.04 0.64
CA ASP A 83 -27.69 10.56 -0.56
C ASP A 83 -27.26 9.15 -0.98
N VAL A 84 -26.20 8.60 -0.39
CA VAL A 84 -25.81 7.19 -0.53
C VAL A 84 -26.53 6.36 0.53
N ASP A 85 -27.15 5.25 0.13
CA ASP A 85 -27.76 4.30 1.05
C ASP A 85 -26.69 3.69 1.98
N ALA A 86 -26.82 3.92 3.29
CA ALA A 86 -25.93 3.36 4.31
C ALA A 86 -25.96 1.82 4.35
N GLY A 87 -26.99 1.18 3.76
CA GLY A 87 -27.07 -0.28 3.61
C GLY A 87 -25.92 -0.89 2.80
N VAL A 88 -25.19 -0.11 2.00
CA VAL A 88 -24.02 -0.60 1.24
C VAL A 88 -22.77 -0.79 2.11
N ARG A 89 -22.79 -0.34 3.36
CA ARG A 89 -21.64 -0.32 4.27
C ARG A 89 -20.95 -1.67 4.39
N ASP A 90 -21.70 -2.71 4.74
CA ASP A 90 -21.12 -4.03 5.01
C ASP A 90 -20.58 -4.68 3.73
N ALA A 91 -21.27 -4.46 2.59
CA ALA A 91 -20.79 -4.89 1.28
C ALA A 91 -19.47 -4.20 0.90
N LEU A 92 -19.33 -2.91 1.18
CA LEU A 92 -18.10 -2.15 0.94
C LEU A 92 -16.94 -2.63 1.83
N LEU A 93 -17.20 -2.91 3.12
CA LEU A 93 -16.17 -3.46 4.01
C LEU A 93 -15.74 -4.85 3.56
N GLU A 94 -16.68 -5.70 3.18
CA GLU A 94 -16.34 -7.04 2.68
C GLU A 94 -15.52 -6.95 1.39
N ALA A 95 -15.92 -6.09 0.45
CA ALA A 95 -15.14 -5.83 -0.75
C ALA A 95 -13.72 -5.33 -0.42
N TYR A 96 -13.56 -4.51 0.62
CA TYR A 96 -12.25 -4.03 1.07
C TYR A 96 -11.36 -5.14 1.65
N ARG A 97 -11.92 -6.23 2.17
CA ARG A 97 -11.14 -7.40 2.62
C ARG A 97 -10.64 -8.24 1.47
N SER A 98 -11.41 -8.32 0.39
CA SER A 98 -11.08 -9.08 -0.82
C SER A 98 -10.74 -8.14 -1.98
N LEU A 99 -9.60 -7.44 -1.87
CA LEU A 99 -9.08 -6.64 -2.97
C LEU A 99 -8.30 -7.52 -3.95
N ASP A 100 -8.51 -7.28 -5.23
CA ASP A 100 -7.74 -7.93 -6.27
C ASP A 100 -6.35 -7.29 -6.38
N ALA A 101 -5.35 -8.11 -6.72
CA ALA A 101 -4.07 -7.59 -7.15
C ALA A 101 -4.15 -7.02 -8.56
N TYR A 102 -3.29 -6.04 -8.87
CA TYR A 102 -3.07 -5.62 -10.26
C TYR A 102 -2.52 -6.79 -11.09
N GLU A 103 -2.91 -6.85 -12.37
CA GLU A 103 -2.67 -7.98 -13.27
C GLU A 103 -1.18 -8.37 -13.37
N GLU A 104 -0.28 -7.38 -13.38
CA GLU A 104 1.16 -7.64 -13.53
C GLU A 104 1.86 -8.11 -12.24
N VAL A 105 1.19 -8.03 -11.09
CA VAL A 105 1.81 -8.24 -9.77
C VAL A 105 2.35 -9.66 -9.61
N PRO A 106 1.59 -10.75 -9.87
CA PRO A 106 2.07 -12.10 -9.62
C PRO A 106 3.34 -12.44 -10.43
N ASP A 107 3.36 -12.10 -11.71
CA ASP A 107 4.47 -12.37 -12.62
C ASP A 107 5.71 -11.54 -12.26
N THR A 108 5.51 -10.28 -11.85
CA THR A 108 6.61 -9.43 -11.39
C THR A 108 7.25 -10.00 -10.12
N LEU A 109 6.44 -10.43 -9.14
CA LEU A 109 6.97 -11.06 -7.92
C LEU A 109 7.76 -12.34 -8.21
N ASP A 110 7.26 -13.19 -9.12
CA ASP A 110 7.97 -14.40 -9.52
C ASP A 110 9.28 -14.11 -10.23
N ALA A 111 9.33 -13.07 -11.07
CA ALA A 111 10.56 -12.65 -11.73
C ALA A 111 11.61 -12.15 -10.73
N LEU A 112 11.22 -11.34 -9.74
CA LEU A 112 12.12 -10.84 -8.70
C LEU A 112 12.68 -11.98 -7.84
N ARG A 113 11.83 -12.95 -7.47
CA ARG A 113 12.26 -14.14 -6.72
C ARG A 113 13.20 -15.02 -7.51
N ARG A 114 12.92 -15.26 -8.80
CA ARG A 114 13.83 -15.99 -9.70
C ARG A 114 15.18 -15.29 -9.85
N ALA A 115 15.22 -13.97 -9.69
CA ALA A 115 16.45 -13.20 -9.67
C ALA A 115 17.20 -13.25 -8.32
N GLY A 116 16.69 -13.96 -7.32
CA GLY A 116 17.33 -14.15 -6.01
C GLY A 116 17.09 -13.01 -5.03
N LEU A 117 16.17 -12.09 -5.32
CA LEU A 117 15.80 -11.00 -4.41
C LEU A 117 14.75 -11.47 -3.40
N LYS A 118 14.89 -11.04 -2.15
CA LYS A 118 13.83 -11.22 -1.16
C LYS A 118 12.66 -10.29 -1.50
N THR A 119 11.44 -10.77 -1.39
CA THR A 119 10.24 -9.96 -1.62
C THR A 119 9.40 -9.86 -0.35
N ALA A 120 8.95 -8.65 -0.01
CA ALA A 120 8.10 -8.47 1.16
C ALA A 120 7.06 -7.37 0.98
N ILE A 121 5.96 -7.48 1.71
CA ILE A 121 5.06 -6.35 1.93
C ILE A 121 5.45 -5.61 3.20
N LEU A 122 5.38 -4.28 3.19
CA LEU A 122 5.29 -3.45 4.39
C LEU A 122 4.03 -2.58 4.29
N SER A 123 3.04 -2.77 5.16
CA SER A 123 1.70 -2.18 5.02
C SER A 123 1.16 -1.60 6.32
N ASN A 124 0.38 -0.54 6.20
CA ASN A 124 -0.40 0.00 7.33
C ASN A 124 -1.48 -0.96 7.83
N GLY A 125 -1.96 -1.89 6.99
CA GLY A 125 -2.98 -2.87 7.37
C GLY A 125 -2.57 -3.72 8.56
N ASP A 126 -3.48 -3.95 9.50
CA ASP A 126 -3.26 -4.89 10.60
C ASP A 126 -3.14 -6.34 10.07
N PRO A 127 -2.55 -7.27 10.86
CA PRO A 127 -2.20 -8.60 10.37
C PRO A 127 -3.37 -9.38 9.75
N ALA A 128 -4.53 -9.40 10.40
CA ALA A 128 -5.70 -10.13 9.92
C ALA A 128 -6.21 -9.57 8.59
N MET A 129 -6.28 -8.25 8.47
CA MET A 129 -6.65 -7.57 7.23
C MET A 129 -5.67 -7.90 6.09
N LEU A 130 -4.37 -7.90 6.39
CA LEU A 130 -3.32 -8.10 5.39
C LEU A 130 -3.24 -9.56 4.91
N ASP A 131 -3.37 -10.52 5.83
CA ASP A 131 -3.38 -11.95 5.51
C ASP A 131 -4.56 -12.30 4.60
N ALA A 132 -5.76 -11.76 4.90
CA ALA A 132 -6.94 -11.94 4.08
C ALA A 132 -6.73 -11.38 2.65
N ALA A 133 -6.16 -10.17 2.54
CA ALA A 133 -5.94 -9.54 1.25
C ALA A 133 -4.90 -10.29 0.39
N VAL A 134 -3.79 -10.74 1.01
CA VAL A 134 -2.76 -11.53 0.34
C VAL A 134 -3.29 -12.88 -0.13
N ALA A 135 -4.12 -13.54 0.69
CA ALA A 135 -4.75 -14.80 0.32
C ALA A 135 -5.73 -14.62 -0.84
N ALA A 136 -6.63 -13.63 -0.75
CA ALA A 136 -7.61 -13.33 -1.79
C ALA A 136 -6.95 -12.96 -3.13
N ALA A 137 -5.86 -12.21 -3.09
CA ALA A 137 -5.11 -11.80 -4.27
C ALA A 137 -4.18 -12.90 -4.84
N GLY A 138 -4.16 -14.11 -4.26
CA GLY A 138 -3.29 -15.20 -4.74
C GLY A 138 -1.79 -14.92 -4.59
N LEU A 139 -1.42 -14.02 -3.68
CA LEU A 139 -0.03 -13.63 -3.42
C LEU A 139 0.63 -14.45 -2.31
N ALA A 140 -0.15 -15.33 -1.66
CA ALA A 140 0.37 -16.27 -0.68
C ALA A 140 1.49 -17.14 -1.29
N GLY A 141 2.64 -17.21 -0.62
CA GLY A 141 3.81 -17.96 -1.09
C GLY A 141 4.62 -17.27 -2.21
N ARG A 142 4.25 -16.05 -2.64
CA ARG A 142 5.02 -15.18 -3.56
C ARG A 142 5.83 -14.10 -2.85
N LEU A 143 5.78 -14.09 -1.52
CA LEU A 143 6.45 -13.13 -0.64
C LEU A 143 7.22 -13.91 0.44
N ASP A 144 8.44 -13.49 0.72
CA ASP A 144 9.25 -14.01 1.83
C ASP A 144 8.75 -13.47 3.18
N ALA A 145 8.14 -12.28 3.19
CA ALA A 145 7.55 -11.71 4.40
C ALA A 145 6.31 -10.83 4.10
N ILE A 146 5.36 -10.84 5.03
CA ILE A 146 4.18 -9.97 5.02
C ILE A 146 4.23 -9.16 6.32
N LEU A 147 4.58 -7.88 6.23
CA LEU A 147 4.87 -7.04 7.41
C LEU A 147 3.76 -6.00 7.58
N SER A 148 3.08 -6.08 8.73
CA SER A 148 2.18 -5.04 9.22
C SER A 148 2.94 -4.04 10.07
N VAL A 149 2.57 -2.76 10.04
CA VAL A 149 3.09 -1.74 10.97
C VAL A 149 2.51 -1.86 12.40
N ASP A 150 1.52 -2.72 12.61
CA ASP A 150 0.85 -2.91 13.91
C ASP A 150 1.82 -3.12 15.09
N PRO A 151 2.87 -3.96 14.98
CA PRO A 151 3.87 -4.12 16.05
C PRO A 151 4.69 -2.85 16.35
N ALA A 152 4.79 -1.91 15.39
CA ALA A 152 5.47 -0.63 15.62
C ALA A 152 4.62 0.35 16.44
N GLY A 153 3.30 0.12 16.54
CA GLY A 153 2.36 1.00 17.25
C GLY A 153 2.26 2.39 16.64
N THR A 154 2.58 2.53 15.35
CA THR A 154 2.53 3.78 14.58
C THR A 154 2.38 3.46 13.10
N PHE A 155 1.89 4.42 12.30
CA PHE A 155 1.75 4.25 10.86
C PHE A 155 2.90 4.87 10.07
N LYS A 156 3.02 4.47 8.80
CA LYS A 156 3.82 5.21 7.81
C LYS A 156 3.32 6.67 7.76
N THR A 157 4.18 7.68 7.68
CA THR A 157 5.62 7.64 7.35
C THR A 157 6.56 7.69 8.55
N ALA A 158 6.13 7.26 9.75
CA ALA A 158 7.02 7.24 10.91
C ALA A 158 8.21 6.27 10.66
N PRO A 159 9.47 6.65 10.98
CA PRO A 159 10.65 5.78 10.78
C PRO A 159 10.50 4.38 11.38
N ARG A 160 9.87 4.28 12.56
CA ARG A 160 9.60 3.00 13.24
C ARG A 160 8.72 2.03 12.45
N ALA A 161 7.87 2.54 11.56
CA ALA A 161 7.10 1.70 10.65
C ALA A 161 8.00 1.07 9.58
N TYR A 162 9.00 1.80 9.09
CA TYR A 162 9.96 1.31 8.08
C TYR A 162 11.02 0.37 8.66
N ASP A 163 11.39 0.51 9.94
CA ASP A 163 12.35 -0.36 10.64
C ASP A 163 12.01 -1.86 10.56
N LEU A 164 10.73 -2.19 10.39
CA LEU A 164 10.26 -3.57 10.33
C LEU A 164 10.83 -4.34 9.14
N ALA A 165 11.00 -3.69 7.98
CA ALA A 165 11.49 -4.34 6.76
C ALA A 165 12.95 -4.82 6.85
N PRO A 166 13.94 -3.97 7.16
CA PRO A 166 15.34 -4.41 7.27
C PRO A 166 15.53 -5.43 8.40
N LEU A 167 14.80 -5.30 9.51
CA LEU A 167 14.86 -6.26 10.62
C LEU A 167 14.34 -7.64 10.21
N ALA A 168 13.17 -7.71 9.60
CA ALA A 168 12.58 -8.99 9.20
C ALA A 168 13.37 -9.68 8.09
N LEU A 169 13.94 -8.89 7.17
CA LEU A 169 14.66 -9.42 6.02
C LEU A 169 16.15 -9.65 6.29
N ALA A 170 16.69 -9.13 7.39
CA ALA A 170 18.12 -9.10 7.67
C ALA A 170 18.92 -8.51 6.49
N VAL A 171 18.44 -7.37 5.96
CA VAL A 171 19.03 -6.64 4.83
C VAL A 171 19.22 -5.18 5.25
N GLY A 172 20.38 -4.60 4.95
CA GLY A 172 20.63 -3.17 5.20
C GLY A 172 19.66 -2.30 4.42
N ARG A 173 19.13 -1.22 5.02
CA ARG A 173 18.10 -0.37 4.39
C ARG A 173 18.53 0.18 3.03
N GLU A 174 19.81 0.48 2.85
CA GLU A 174 20.40 0.96 1.60
C GLU A 174 20.41 -0.08 0.47
N ARG A 175 20.13 -1.36 0.79
CA ARG A 175 20.00 -2.49 -0.15
C ARG A 175 18.54 -2.89 -0.37
N ILE A 176 17.59 -2.11 0.15
CA ILE A 176 16.16 -2.31 -0.03
C ILE A 176 15.62 -1.34 -1.07
N VAL A 177 15.04 -1.88 -2.14
CA VAL A 177 14.22 -1.11 -3.08
C VAL A 177 12.78 -1.10 -2.56
N PHE A 178 12.22 0.09 -2.33
CA PHE A 178 10.88 0.24 -1.78
C PHE A 178 9.91 0.77 -2.83
N LEU A 179 8.81 0.05 -3.08
CA LEU A 179 7.81 0.41 -4.07
C LEU A 179 6.50 0.86 -3.42
N SER A 180 5.96 1.95 -3.91
CA SER A 180 4.62 2.42 -3.56
C SER A 180 4.03 3.25 -4.69
N SER A 181 2.72 3.17 -4.90
CA SER A 181 1.96 4.12 -5.71
C SER A 181 1.61 5.39 -4.94
N ASN A 182 1.71 5.34 -3.60
CA ASN A 182 1.46 6.47 -2.73
C ASN A 182 2.71 7.37 -2.67
N ARG A 183 2.65 8.57 -3.27
CA ARG A 183 3.81 9.46 -3.35
C ARG A 183 4.33 9.93 -1.98
N TRP A 184 3.45 10.07 -0.99
CA TRP A 184 3.81 10.35 0.40
C TRP A 184 4.61 9.21 1.06
N ASP A 185 4.32 7.95 0.72
CA ASP A 185 5.03 6.79 1.26
C ASP A 185 6.42 6.66 0.62
N ILE A 186 6.53 6.98 -0.67
CA ILE A 186 7.82 7.15 -1.37
C ILE A 186 8.67 8.24 -0.71
N ALA A 187 8.07 9.37 -0.33
CA ALA A 187 8.78 10.42 0.38
C ALA A 187 9.26 9.95 1.76
N GLY A 188 8.42 9.21 2.50
CA GLY A 188 8.80 8.60 3.78
C GLY A 188 9.94 7.58 3.64
N ALA A 189 9.89 6.72 2.62
CA ALA A 189 10.93 5.76 2.30
C ALA A 189 12.25 6.44 1.88
N ALA A 190 12.19 7.53 1.12
CA ALA A 190 13.34 8.37 0.79
C ALA A 190 14.00 8.94 2.06
N ALA A 191 13.19 9.56 2.93
CA ALA A 191 13.67 10.14 4.19
C ALA A 191 14.26 9.09 5.14
N TYR A 192 13.73 7.86 5.11
CA TYR A 192 14.22 6.75 5.92
C TYR A 192 15.56 6.18 5.40
N GLY A 193 15.81 6.26 4.10
CA GLY A 193 17.04 5.80 3.45
C GLY A 193 16.91 4.49 2.66
N PHE A 194 15.70 4.13 2.20
CA PHE A 194 15.52 3.11 1.17
C PHE A 194 15.89 3.66 -0.22
N ALA A 195 15.88 2.79 -1.24
CA ALA A 195 15.86 3.18 -2.65
C ALA A 195 14.39 3.22 -3.16
N PRO A 196 13.67 4.36 -3.06
CA PRO A 196 12.25 4.45 -3.35
C PRO A 196 11.93 4.50 -4.85
N VAL A 197 11.07 3.62 -5.33
CA VAL A 197 10.56 3.61 -6.71
C VAL A 197 9.07 3.91 -6.69
N TRP A 198 8.69 5.00 -7.36
CA TRP A 198 7.30 5.42 -7.42
C TRP A 198 6.57 4.75 -8.59
N VAL A 199 5.49 4.02 -8.27
CA VAL A 199 4.60 3.41 -9.26
C VAL A 199 3.45 4.37 -9.59
N ASN A 200 3.69 5.30 -10.50
CA ASN A 200 2.74 6.33 -10.91
C ASN A 200 1.77 5.83 -11.99
N ARG A 201 0.83 4.94 -11.60
CA ARG A 201 -0.14 4.31 -12.50
C ARG A 201 -0.97 5.33 -13.30
N THR A 202 -1.41 6.41 -12.66
CA THR A 202 -2.34 7.38 -13.26
C THR A 202 -1.68 8.65 -13.78
N GLY A 203 -0.35 8.77 -13.71
CA GLY A 203 0.35 9.97 -14.17
C GLY A 203 0.08 11.21 -13.32
N GLN A 204 -0.06 11.03 -12.00
CA GLN A 204 -0.21 12.15 -11.08
C GLN A 204 0.97 13.11 -11.16
N PRO A 205 0.75 14.40 -10.84
CA PRO A 205 1.84 15.35 -10.62
C PRO A 205 2.79 14.85 -9.53
N ASP A 206 4.07 15.21 -9.64
CA ASP A 206 5.02 14.92 -8.58
C ASP A 206 4.80 15.81 -7.35
N GLU A 207 5.13 15.28 -6.18
CA GLU A 207 5.04 15.93 -4.87
C GLU A 207 6.34 15.66 -4.09
N TYR A 208 6.63 16.40 -3.02
CA TYR A 208 7.83 16.20 -2.19
C TYR A 208 9.16 16.18 -2.97
N PRO A 209 9.49 17.24 -3.74
CA PRO A 209 10.66 17.26 -4.61
C PRO A 209 11.99 17.03 -3.86
N ASP A 210 12.07 17.45 -2.60
CA ASP A 210 13.25 17.24 -1.74
C ASP A 210 13.41 15.77 -1.27
N LEU A 211 12.38 14.94 -1.49
CA LEU A 211 12.30 13.53 -1.16
C LEU A 211 11.92 12.72 -2.41
N ALA A 212 12.69 12.93 -3.48
CA ALA A 212 12.46 12.37 -4.80
C ALA A 212 12.60 10.82 -4.84
N PRO A 213 11.81 10.13 -5.67
CA PRO A 213 12.06 8.73 -5.98
C PRO A 213 13.36 8.56 -6.77
N VAL A 214 14.02 7.40 -6.66
CA VAL A 214 15.17 7.06 -7.53
C VAL A 214 14.74 6.66 -8.93
N ARG A 215 13.48 6.24 -9.10
CA ARG A 215 12.87 5.88 -10.38
C ARG A 215 11.35 6.04 -10.32
N VAL A 216 10.75 6.42 -11.45
CA VAL A 216 9.29 6.46 -11.63
C VAL A 216 8.91 5.47 -12.72
N ILE A 217 7.93 4.61 -12.44
CA ILE A 217 7.41 3.60 -13.37
C ILE A 217 5.88 3.68 -13.44
N ARG A 218 5.28 3.17 -14.52
CA ARG A 218 3.81 3.19 -14.72
C ARG A 218 3.11 1.96 -14.16
N SER A 219 3.82 0.84 -14.06
CA SER A 219 3.34 -0.47 -13.63
C SER A 219 4.50 -1.22 -12.98
N LEU A 220 4.21 -2.25 -12.19
CA LEU A 220 5.23 -2.94 -11.40
C LEU A 220 6.29 -3.65 -12.26
N ASP A 221 5.89 -4.21 -13.40
CA ASP A 221 6.78 -4.87 -14.37
C ASP A 221 7.83 -3.92 -14.97
N GLY A 222 7.54 -2.62 -15.00
CA GLY A 222 8.49 -1.57 -15.38
C GLY A 222 9.75 -1.51 -14.50
N LEU A 223 9.76 -2.18 -13.35
CA LEU A 223 10.93 -2.36 -12.49
C LEU A 223 11.97 -3.31 -13.11
N LEU A 224 11.52 -4.27 -13.94
CA LEU A 224 12.36 -5.29 -14.58
C LEU A 224 12.98 -4.83 -15.90
N ALA A 225 12.52 -3.68 -16.41
CA ALA A 225 13.02 -3.03 -17.63
C ALA A 225 14.26 -2.15 -17.38
#